data_AF-A0A813GKT7-F1
#
_entry.id   AF-A0A813GKT7-F1
#
_cell.length_a   1.000
_cell.length_b   1.000
_cell.length_c   1.000
_cell.angle_alpha   90.00
_cell.angle_beta   90.00
_cell.angle_gamma   90.00
#
_symmetry.space_group_name_H-M   'P 1'
#
loop_
_entity.id
_entity.type
_entity.pdbx_description
1 polymer ?
#
loop_
_entity_poly.entity_id
_entity_poly.type
_entity_poly.pdbx_seq_one_letter_code
_entity_poly.pdbx_strand_id
1 'polypeptide(L)'
;MMDGGMSFLPVLSSSKVRDALGAMRRTSLDAGARRTSKKPKQGSLLQERAQHLWEKHEFTDATVTCEGSSFPVHRAVLASASPVLQRAFAGGMSEAASAKFGGRDSNPVPFEALLRFCYTGSLSCPAEGLPQLLELAMLFEMAALSEAAVDALFEGLVSENMRERGQLLKRHGGYPAVQYALRESLCNPLASVDESASKKRKQACLLEERAQHLWEKREFTDATVTCEGSSFPVHRAVLASASPVFQRAFAGGMSEAASARYAIRDSNPVPVEALLRFCYTGSLSCPAEGLPQLLELAVLYEVAALSEAVADALLEGLLPKNVRDRGQLLKRHGGHPGVQAVWPRFLYLVAADHLLAAAWRANQLALGELLMRSLVVMLLQGAKSGAGLGSALEFEGLTSAIEDAGLAWEMGWSIKEMGCSFFADGPVAFFALDTNKVAAPSKQLAAQFAAK
;
A
#
# COMPACT_ATOMS: atom_id res chain seq x y z
N MET A 1 -53.95 26.89 29.72
CA MET A 1 -53.23 26.30 30.86
C MET A 1 -52.68 24.97 30.39
N MET A 2 -51.35 24.83 30.39
CA MET A 2 -50.63 23.68 29.85
C MET A 2 -50.53 22.58 30.92
N ASP A 3 -50.88 21.35 30.58
CA ASP A 3 -50.50 20.15 31.32
C ASP A 3 -49.27 19.53 30.66
N GLY A 4 -48.14 19.61 31.35
CA GLY A 4 -46.87 18.98 30.95
C GLY A 4 -46.69 17.66 31.68
N GLY A 5 -46.95 16.55 31.00
CA GLY A 5 -46.57 15.21 31.44
C GLY A 5 -45.15 14.85 30.96
N MET A 6 -44.17 14.81 31.87
CA MET A 6 -42.86 14.22 31.59
C MET A 6 -42.93 12.70 31.77
N SER A 7 -42.75 11.96 30.67
CA SER A 7 -42.53 10.51 30.70
C SER A 7 -41.03 10.21 30.92
N PHE A 8 -40.74 9.48 31.99
CA PHE A 8 -39.41 8.94 32.28
C PHE A 8 -39.05 7.84 31.28
N LEU A 9 -37.89 7.95 30.61
CA LEU A 9 -37.29 6.84 29.85
C LEU A 9 -36.78 5.75 30.81
N PRO A 10 -36.89 4.46 30.46
CA PRO A 10 -36.52 3.37 31.36
C PRO A 10 -35.00 3.22 31.45
N VAL A 11 -34.49 3.16 32.68
CA VAL A 11 -33.10 2.80 32.99
C VAL A 11 -32.87 1.33 32.61
N LEU A 12 -32.00 1.06 31.64
CA LEU A 12 -31.65 -0.30 31.24
C LEU A 12 -30.76 -0.97 32.30
N SER A 13 -31.03 -2.24 32.62
CA SER A 13 -30.25 -3.03 33.56
C SER A 13 -28.85 -3.38 33.02
N SER A 14 -27.86 -3.53 33.92
CA SER A 14 -26.44 -3.81 33.60
C SER A 14 -26.23 -5.02 32.66
N SER A 15 -27.08 -6.04 32.75
CA SER A 15 -27.06 -7.19 31.82
C SER A 15 -27.46 -6.81 30.40
N LYS A 16 -28.52 -6.01 30.23
CA LYS A 16 -29.00 -5.55 28.92
C LYS A 16 -28.03 -4.58 28.27
N VAL A 17 -27.30 -3.77 29.05
CA VAL A 17 -26.21 -2.92 28.56
C VAL A 17 -25.02 -3.76 28.09
N ARG A 18 -24.67 -4.84 28.81
CA ARG A 18 -23.60 -5.77 28.43
C ARG A 18 -23.94 -6.57 27.18
N ASP A 19 -25.20 -6.98 27.03
CA ASP A 19 -25.68 -7.67 25.84
C ASP A 19 -25.77 -6.73 24.62
N ALA A 20 -26.17 -5.47 24.84
CA ALA A 20 -26.15 -4.44 23.80
C ALA A 20 -24.72 -4.06 23.37
N LEU A 21 -23.76 -3.98 24.30
CA LEU A 21 -22.33 -3.79 24.02
C LEU A 21 -21.71 -5.01 23.34
N GLY A 22 -22.10 -6.23 23.72
CA GLY A 22 -21.67 -7.48 23.08
C GLY A 22 -22.26 -7.67 21.68
N ALA A 23 -23.48 -7.18 21.45
CA ALA A 23 -24.10 -7.08 20.13
C ALA A 23 -23.45 -5.98 19.30
N MET A 24 -23.12 -4.81 19.87
CA MET A 24 -22.34 -3.76 19.21
C MET A 24 -20.91 -4.17 18.87
N ARG A 25 -20.26 -4.99 19.69
CA ARG A 25 -18.94 -5.57 19.38
C ARG A 25 -19.03 -6.56 18.23
N ARG A 26 -20.07 -7.39 18.19
CA ARG A 26 -20.33 -8.31 17.07
C ARG A 26 -20.74 -7.58 15.81
N THR A 27 -21.56 -6.53 15.88
CA THR A 27 -21.90 -5.70 14.73
C THR A 27 -20.80 -4.73 14.35
N SER A 28 -19.83 -4.40 15.20
CA SER A 28 -18.63 -3.62 14.84
C SER A 28 -17.53 -4.51 14.26
N LEU A 29 -17.43 -5.78 14.70
CA LEU A 29 -16.63 -6.80 14.03
C LEU A 29 -17.26 -7.21 12.68
N ASP A 30 -18.59 -7.37 12.61
CA ASP A 30 -19.32 -7.68 11.38
C ASP A 30 -19.54 -6.45 10.48
N ALA A 31 -19.62 -5.22 11.00
CA ALA A 31 -19.62 -3.98 10.20
C ALA A 31 -18.21 -3.51 9.87
N GLY A 32 -17.20 -3.94 10.63
CA GLY A 32 -15.79 -3.92 10.23
C GLY A 32 -15.48 -4.99 9.18
N ALA A 33 -16.25 -6.10 9.15
CA ALA A 33 -16.19 -7.10 8.09
C ALA A 33 -17.09 -6.75 6.87
N ARG A 34 -18.19 -6.01 7.05
CA ARG A 34 -19.14 -5.58 5.99
C ARG A 34 -18.89 -4.17 5.45
N ARG A 35 -18.22 -3.30 6.20
CA ARG A 35 -17.24 -2.41 5.58
C ARG A 35 -16.02 -3.27 5.33
N THR A 36 -16.12 -4.15 4.34
CA THR A 36 -15.00 -4.25 3.43
C THR A 36 -14.67 -2.80 3.15
N SER A 37 -13.54 -2.32 3.67
CA SER A 37 -12.75 -1.35 2.96
C SER A 37 -13.01 -1.65 1.49
N LYS A 38 -13.42 -0.66 0.68
CA LYS A 38 -12.94 -0.71 -0.68
C LYS A 38 -11.43 -0.81 -0.48
N LYS A 39 -10.90 -2.04 -0.41
CA LYS A 39 -9.47 -2.28 -0.47
C LYS A 39 -9.12 -1.46 -1.70
N PRO A 40 -8.23 -0.46 -1.63
CA PRO A 40 -7.68 0.05 -2.87
C PRO A 40 -7.34 -1.21 -3.65
N LYS A 41 -7.89 -1.34 -4.86
CA LYS A 41 -7.55 -2.44 -5.75
C LYS A 41 -6.07 -2.26 -5.97
N GLN A 42 -5.25 -2.94 -5.16
CA GLN A 42 -3.79 -2.92 -5.20
C GLN A 42 -3.37 -3.75 -6.41
N GLY A 43 -3.93 -3.41 -7.57
CA GLY A 43 -3.39 -3.80 -8.86
C GLY A 43 -1.96 -3.28 -8.88
N SER A 44 -1.05 -4.23 -9.09
CA SER A 44 0.35 -4.16 -8.74
C SER A 44 1.03 -2.82 -9.08
N LEU A 45 1.84 -2.31 -8.16
CA LEU A 45 2.71 -1.16 -8.42
C LEU A 45 3.59 -1.38 -9.67
N LEU A 46 3.91 -2.65 -10.00
CA LEU A 46 4.59 -3.00 -11.24
C LEU A 46 3.78 -2.69 -12.49
N GLN A 47 2.45 -2.82 -12.50
CA GLN A 47 1.64 -2.52 -13.68
C GLN A 47 1.68 -1.07 -14.10
N GLU A 48 1.56 -0.17 -13.14
CA GLU A 48 1.62 1.28 -13.40
C GLU A 48 3.02 1.70 -13.86
N ARG A 49 4.04 0.91 -13.49
CA ARG A 49 5.45 1.26 -13.67
C ARG A 49 6.14 0.52 -14.82
N ALA A 50 5.61 -0.62 -15.25
CA ALA A 50 6.17 -1.42 -16.35
C ALA A 50 6.14 -0.66 -17.68
N GLN A 51 5.07 0.08 -17.95
CA GLN A 51 5.01 0.95 -19.14
C GLN A 51 6.10 2.02 -19.11
N HIS A 52 6.31 2.67 -17.96
CA HIS A 52 7.33 3.70 -17.78
C HIS A 52 8.76 3.16 -17.96
N LEU A 53 9.04 1.97 -17.43
CA LEU A 53 10.32 1.27 -17.63
C LEU A 53 10.62 1.07 -19.12
N TRP A 54 9.61 0.71 -19.90
CA TRP A 54 9.80 0.54 -21.33
C TRP A 54 9.94 1.87 -22.07
N GLU A 55 9.06 2.85 -21.82
CA GLU A 55 9.10 4.16 -22.49
C GLU A 55 10.44 4.88 -22.28
N LYS A 56 11.08 4.69 -21.12
CA LYS A 56 12.38 5.27 -20.81
C LYS A 56 13.58 4.41 -21.18
N HIS A 57 13.35 3.14 -21.56
CA HIS A 57 14.39 2.15 -21.82
C HIS A 57 15.37 1.94 -20.64
N GLU A 58 14.96 2.26 -19.42
CA GLU A 58 15.77 2.08 -18.21
C GLU A 58 15.88 0.59 -17.88
N PHE A 59 17.09 0.12 -17.56
CA PHE A 59 17.36 -1.27 -17.14
C PHE A 59 16.99 -2.37 -18.16
N THR A 60 16.91 -2.03 -19.44
CA THR A 60 16.70 -3.03 -20.51
C THR A 60 17.91 -3.94 -20.64
N ASP A 61 17.66 -5.26 -20.75
CA ASP A 61 18.68 -6.32 -20.74
C ASP A 61 18.71 -7.11 -22.06
N ALA A 62 17.82 -6.78 -23.01
CA ALA A 62 17.83 -7.29 -24.36
C ALA A 62 17.28 -6.27 -25.35
N THR A 63 17.63 -6.46 -26.62
CA THR A 63 17.05 -5.74 -27.76
C THR A 63 16.37 -6.75 -28.69
N VAL A 64 15.13 -6.50 -29.05
CA VAL A 64 14.46 -7.28 -30.08
C VAL A 64 14.45 -6.52 -31.40
N THR A 65 14.78 -7.18 -32.51
CA THR A 65 14.71 -6.53 -33.83
C THR A 65 13.65 -7.17 -34.72
N CYS A 66 12.84 -6.33 -35.39
CA CYS A 66 11.85 -6.70 -36.40
C CYS A 66 11.98 -5.76 -37.60
N GLU A 67 12.32 -6.30 -38.78
CA GLU A 67 12.48 -5.55 -40.04
C GLU A 67 13.25 -4.22 -39.94
N GLY A 68 14.41 -4.24 -39.28
CA GLY A 68 15.26 -3.07 -39.11
C GLY A 68 14.83 -2.12 -37.98
N SER A 69 13.66 -2.32 -37.38
CA SER A 69 13.29 -1.68 -36.11
C SER A 69 13.92 -2.42 -34.94
N SER A 70 14.38 -1.69 -33.93
CA SER A 70 14.99 -2.24 -32.71
C SER A 70 14.23 -1.77 -31.47
N PHE A 71 13.86 -2.72 -30.62
CA PHE A 71 13.06 -2.49 -29.42
C PHE A 71 13.86 -2.91 -28.18
N PRO A 72 14.27 -1.96 -27.31
CA PRO A 72 14.85 -2.27 -26.02
C PRO A 72 13.77 -2.89 -25.11
N VAL A 73 14.06 -4.05 -24.52
CA VAL A 73 13.09 -4.82 -23.75
C VAL A 73 13.72 -5.44 -22.49
N HIS A 74 12.84 -5.92 -21.61
CA HIS A 74 13.18 -6.68 -20.43
C HIS A 74 12.82 -8.16 -20.67
N ARG A 75 13.82 -9.04 -20.70
CA ARG A 75 13.63 -10.48 -20.94
C ARG A 75 12.62 -11.08 -19.97
N ALA A 76 12.73 -10.73 -18.70
CA ALA A 76 11.83 -11.20 -17.65
C ALA A 76 10.36 -10.86 -17.93
N VAL A 77 10.07 -9.62 -18.35
CA VAL A 77 8.69 -9.18 -18.65
C VAL A 77 8.13 -9.96 -19.84
N LEU A 78 8.90 -10.09 -20.92
CA LEU A 78 8.49 -10.82 -22.12
C LEU A 78 8.31 -12.32 -21.83
N ALA A 79 9.23 -12.92 -21.07
CA ALA A 79 9.17 -14.32 -20.67
C ALA A 79 7.94 -14.62 -19.82
N SER A 80 7.57 -13.72 -18.89
CA SER A 80 6.34 -13.86 -18.11
C SER A 80 5.05 -13.78 -18.95
N ALA A 81 5.13 -13.12 -20.12
CA ALA A 81 3.99 -12.90 -21.00
C ALA A 81 3.83 -13.98 -22.09
N SER A 82 4.90 -14.68 -22.45
CA SER A 82 4.92 -15.68 -23.53
C SER A 82 5.87 -16.84 -23.20
N PRO A 83 5.36 -18.08 -23.12
CA PRO A 83 6.18 -19.28 -22.97
C PRO A 83 7.16 -19.49 -24.14
N VAL A 84 6.83 -18.98 -25.33
CA VAL A 84 7.71 -19.02 -26.50
C VAL A 84 8.90 -18.08 -26.29
N LEU A 85 8.65 -16.85 -25.84
CA LEU A 85 9.72 -15.88 -25.53
C LEU A 85 10.58 -16.37 -24.36
N GLN A 86 9.96 -16.94 -23.32
CA GLN A 86 10.66 -17.56 -22.21
C GLN A 86 11.68 -18.61 -22.70
N ARG A 87 11.22 -19.57 -23.53
CA ARG A 87 12.10 -20.60 -24.12
C ARG A 87 13.17 -20.00 -25.02
N ALA A 88 12.81 -19.02 -25.84
CA ALA A 88 13.75 -18.34 -26.74
C ALA A 88 14.91 -17.68 -25.97
N PHE A 89 14.60 -17.04 -24.83
CA PHE A 89 15.62 -16.42 -23.98
C PHE A 89 16.38 -17.42 -23.11
N ALA A 90 15.80 -18.57 -22.75
CA ALA A 90 16.43 -19.59 -21.91
C ALA A 90 17.39 -20.51 -22.70
N GLY A 91 17.09 -20.81 -23.97
CA GLY A 91 17.72 -21.88 -24.75
C GLY A 91 19.10 -21.59 -25.37
N GLY A 92 19.87 -20.62 -24.87
CA GLY A 92 21.25 -20.37 -25.36
C GLY A 92 21.36 -19.74 -26.76
N MET A 93 20.27 -19.49 -27.49
CA MET A 93 20.25 -18.63 -28.71
C MET A 93 20.44 -17.13 -28.38
N SER A 94 20.96 -16.82 -27.19
CA SER A 94 20.90 -15.54 -26.48
C SER A 94 22.27 -15.13 -25.91
N GLU A 95 23.40 -15.65 -26.42
CA GLU A 95 24.71 -15.07 -26.06
C GLU A 95 24.84 -13.61 -26.53
N ALA A 96 24.02 -13.18 -27.50
CA ALA A 96 23.83 -11.78 -27.78
C ALA A 96 22.66 -11.23 -26.94
N ALA A 97 22.86 -10.07 -26.32
CA ALA A 97 21.80 -9.20 -25.77
C ALA A 97 20.79 -8.70 -26.83
N SER A 98 20.62 -9.44 -27.94
CA SER A 98 19.75 -9.14 -29.05
C SER A 98 19.08 -10.41 -29.58
N ALA A 99 17.76 -10.42 -29.67
CA ALA A 99 17.01 -11.50 -30.30
C ALA A 99 16.32 -10.96 -31.57
N LYS A 100 16.51 -11.67 -32.70
CA LYS A 100 15.84 -11.30 -33.97
C LYS A 100 14.55 -12.10 -34.07
N PHE A 101 13.43 -11.39 -34.17
CA PHE A 101 12.12 -12.00 -34.35
C PHE A 101 11.52 -11.44 -35.65
N GLY A 102 11.11 -12.34 -36.56
CA GLY A 102 10.52 -11.95 -37.85
C GLY A 102 11.25 -12.51 -39.09
N GLY A 103 10.51 -12.57 -40.19
CA GLY A 103 10.99 -12.92 -41.53
C GLY A 103 11.23 -11.68 -42.39
N ARG A 104 11.26 -11.83 -43.71
CA ARG A 104 11.41 -10.69 -44.65
C ARG A 104 10.07 -9.97 -44.95
N ASP A 105 8.98 -10.43 -44.32
CA ASP A 105 7.59 -9.95 -44.49
C ASP A 105 6.89 -9.60 -43.13
N SER A 106 7.67 -9.41 -42.06
CA SER A 106 7.16 -9.12 -40.71
C SER A 106 7.02 -7.61 -40.44
N ASN A 107 5.79 -7.13 -40.45
CA ASN A 107 5.48 -5.73 -40.16
C ASN A 107 5.85 -5.36 -38.70
N PRO A 108 6.63 -4.28 -38.47
CA PRO A 108 7.00 -3.85 -37.13
C PRO A 108 5.82 -3.35 -36.29
N VAL A 109 4.74 -2.84 -36.90
CA VAL A 109 3.62 -2.24 -36.18
C VAL A 109 2.82 -3.25 -35.33
N PRO A 110 2.34 -4.39 -35.88
CA PRO A 110 1.75 -5.45 -35.05
C PRO A 110 2.72 -6.03 -34.03
N PHE A 111 4.00 -6.12 -34.39
CA PHE A 111 5.00 -6.67 -33.48
C PHE A 111 5.24 -5.76 -32.26
N GLU A 112 5.33 -4.44 -32.48
CA GLU A 112 5.38 -3.46 -31.40
C GLU A 112 4.11 -3.49 -30.53
N ALA A 113 2.93 -3.67 -31.14
CA ALA A 113 1.68 -3.83 -30.39
C ALA A 113 1.67 -5.08 -29.50
N LEU A 114 2.24 -6.20 -29.96
CA LEU A 114 2.45 -7.40 -29.14
C LEU A 114 3.35 -7.12 -27.96
N LEU A 115 4.50 -6.45 -28.20
CA LEU A 115 5.36 -6.02 -27.11
C LEU A 115 4.57 -5.11 -26.16
N ARG A 116 3.75 -4.18 -26.67
CA ARG A 116 2.96 -3.19 -25.90
C ARG A 116 2.05 -3.89 -24.92
N PHE A 117 1.45 -4.98 -25.38
CA PHE A 117 0.61 -5.83 -24.58
C PHE A 117 1.37 -6.58 -23.47
N CYS A 118 2.64 -6.94 -23.66
CA CYS A 118 3.45 -7.57 -22.59
C CYS A 118 3.56 -6.67 -21.36
N TYR A 119 3.71 -5.36 -21.55
CA TYR A 119 3.89 -4.41 -20.45
C TYR A 119 2.59 -3.82 -19.93
N THR A 120 1.63 -3.57 -20.82
CA THR A 120 0.39 -2.85 -20.46
C THR A 120 -0.79 -3.79 -20.24
N GLY A 121 -0.78 -5.01 -20.79
CA GLY A 121 -1.94 -5.90 -20.84
C GLY A 121 -3.13 -5.33 -21.61
N SER A 122 -2.93 -4.23 -22.34
CA SER A 122 -3.94 -3.59 -23.19
C SER A 122 -3.56 -3.71 -24.66
N LEU A 123 -4.55 -4.03 -25.47
CA LEU A 123 -4.40 -4.03 -26.92
C LEU A 123 -4.38 -2.59 -27.43
N SER A 124 -3.34 -2.25 -28.18
CA SER A 124 -3.23 -0.98 -28.90
C SER A 124 -2.56 -1.27 -30.25
N CYS A 125 -3.39 -1.46 -31.27
CA CYS A 125 -2.96 -1.79 -32.63
C CYS A 125 -3.94 -1.15 -33.64
N PRO A 126 -3.45 -0.55 -34.73
CA PRO A 126 -4.30 -0.12 -35.84
C PRO A 126 -5.13 -1.27 -36.43
N ALA A 127 -6.30 -0.95 -36.97
CA ALA A 127 -7.27 -1.93 -37.47
C ALA A 127 -6.73 -2.80 -38.61
N GLU A 128 -5.80 -2.25 -39.40
CA GLU A 128 -5.10 -2.90 -40.50
C GLU A 128 -4.09 -3.94 -40.00
N GLY A 129 -3.52 -3.72 -38.81
CA GLY A 129 -2.52 -4.61 -38.20
C GLY A 129 -3.11 -5.76 -37.37
N LEU A 130 -4.41 -5.69 -37.02
CA LEU A 130 -5.07 -6.69 -36.17
C LEU A 130 -4.99 -8.14 -36.70
N PRO A 131 -5.16 -8.41 -38.01
CA PRO A 131 -5.02 -9.76 -38.56
C PRO A 131 -3.65 -10.39 -38.26
N GLN A 132 -2.58 -9.64 -38.55
CA GLN A 132 -1.21 -10.09 -38.32
C GLN A 132 -0.90 -10.18 -36.82
N LEU A 133 -1.44 -9.26 -36.01
CA LEU A 133 -1.29 -9.33 -34.55
C LEU A 133 -1.94 -10.59 -33.96
N LEU A 134 -3.10 -11.01 -34.47
CA LEU A 134 -3.72 -12.26 -34.03
C LEU A 134 -2.82 -13.47 -34.36
N GLU A 135 -2.28 -13.53 -35.56
CA GLU A 135 -1.34 -14.59 -35.96
C GLU A 135 -0.08 -14.59 -35.09
N LEU A 136 0.49 -13.41 -34.80
CA LEU A 136 1.61 -13.26 -33.85
C LEU A 136 1.22 -13.72 -32.44
N ALA A 137 0.06 -13.32 -31.93
CA ALA A 137 -0.40 -13.71 -30.61
C ALA A 137 -0.53 -15.23 -30.48
N MET A 138 -1.00 -15.90 -31.52
CA MET A 138 -1.07 -17.36 -31.58
C MET A 138 0.33 -17.98 -31.67
N LEU A 139 1.20 -17.44 -32.52
CA LEU A 139 2.59 -17.90 -32.68
C LEU A 139 3.39 -17.81 -31.37
N PHE A 140 3.20 -16.74 -30.61
CA PHE A 140 3.86 -16.50 -29.33
C PHE A 140 3.09 -17.09 -28.13
N GLU A 141 2.03 -17.86 -28.38
CA GLU A 141 1.21 -18.53 -27.36
C GLU A 141 0.63 -17.56 -26.30
N MET A 142 0.26 -16.35 -26.72
CA MET A 142 -0.26 -15.28 -25.86
C MET A 142 -1.79 -15.27 -25.84
N ALA A 143 -2.40 -16.18 -25.08
CA ALA A 143 -3.85 -16.39 -25.05
C ALA A 143 -4.68 -15.11 -24.83
N ALA A 144 -4.31 -14.28 -23.85
CA ALA A 144 -5.02 -13.04 -23.55
C ALA A 144 -4.92 -11.99 -24.67
N LEU A 145 -3.80 -11.97 -25.41
CA LEU A 145 -3.65 -11.10 -26.58
C LEU A 145 -4.47 -11.65 -27.75
N SER A 146 -4.52 -12.97 -27.93
CA SER A 146 -5.37 -13.60 -28.94
C SER A 146 -6.84 -13.30 -28.70
N GLU A 147 -7.33 -13.40 -27.46
CA GLU A 147 -8.70 -13.02 -27.09
C GLU A 147 -8.97 -11.54 -27.40
N ALA A 148 -8.13 -10.63 -26.91
CA ALA A 148 -8.29 -9.20 -27.17
C ALA A 148 -8.26 -8.85 -28.67
N ALA A 149 -7.38 -9.49 -29.46
CA ALA A 149 -7.28 -9.26 -30.89
C ALA A 149 -8.52 -9.77 -31.63
N VAL A 150 -9.08 -10.92 -31.23
CA VAL A 150 -10.32 -11.44 -31.79
C VAL A 150 -11.49 -10.51 -31.48
N ASP A 151 -11.63 -10.06 -30.23
CA ASP A 151 -12.67 -9.11 -29.83
C ASP A 151 -12.60 -7.83 -30.68
N ALA A 152 -11.42 -7.24 -30.83
CA ALA A 152 -11.21 -6.04 -31.65
C ALA A 152 -11.48 -6.28 -33.15
N LEU A 153 -11.21 -7.49 -33.66
CA LEU A 153 -11.55 -7.86 -35.04
C LEU A 153 -13.07 -7.90 -35.24
N PHE A 154 -13.84 -8.41 -34.27
CA PHE A 154 -15.31 -8.44 -34.28
C PHE A 154 -15.92 -7.04 -34.12
N GLU A 155 -15.45 -6.26 -33.15
CA GLU A 155 -15.93 -4.89 -32.89
C GLU A 155 -15.75 -3.97 -34.09
N GLY A 156 -14.66 -4.14 -34.85
CA GLY A 156 -14.35 -3.35 -36.04
C GLY A 156 -14.87 -3.95 -37.36
N LEU A 157 -15.80 -4.92 -37.33
CA LEU A 157 -16.36 -5.50 -38.55
C LEU A 157 -17.19 -4.47 -39.32
N VAL A 158 -16.77 -4.19 -40.56
CA VAL A 158 -17.49 -3.37 -41.53
C VAL A 158 -17.61 -4.14 -42.85
N SER A 159 -18.54 -3.72 -43.71
CA SER A 159 -18.78 -4.38 -45.01
C SER A 159 -17.50 -4.57 -45.84
N GLU A 160 -16.57 -3.62 -45.78
CA GLU A 160 -15.31 -3.63 -46.53
C GLU A 160 -14.33 -4.71 -46.05
N ASN A 161 -14.26 -4.98 -44.74
CA ASN A 161 -13.29 -5.92 -44.15
C ASN A 161 -13.91 -7.27 -43.76
N MET A 162 -15.24 -7.39 -43.85
CA MET A 162 -16.01 -8.56 -43.40
C MET A 162 -15.54 -9.86 -44.05
N ARG A 163 -15.23 -9.83 -45.35
CA ARG A 163 -14.80 -11.03 -46.08
C ARG A 163 -13.44 -11.52 -45.61
N GLU A 164 -12.46 -10.63 -45.54
CA GLU A 164 -11.09 -10.97 -45.14
C GLU A 164 -11.05 -11.43 -43.68
N ARG A 165 -11.62 -10.64 -42.76
CA ARG A 165 -11.68 -10.97 -41.33
C ARG A 165 -12.48 -12.25 -41.07
N GLY A 166 -13.60 -12.44 -41.77
CA GLY A 166 -14.39 -13.66 -41.68
C GLY A 166 -13.64 -14.90 -42.14
N GLN A 167 -12.85 -14.80 -43.22
CA GLN A 167 -11.99 -15.90 -43.68
C GLN A 167 -10.87 -16.21 -42.69
N LEU A 168 -10.24 -15.20 -42.11
CA LEU A 168 -9.22 -15.35 -41.07
C LEU A 168 -9.79 -16.06 -39.83
N LEU A 169 -10.88 -15.55 -39.26
CA LEU A 169 -11.53 -16.14 -38.10
C LEU A 169 -12.00 -17.57 -38.38
N LYS A 170 -12.51 -17.84 -39.58
CA LYS A 170 -12.87 -19.20 -39.99
C LYS A 170 -11.65 -20.12 -40.06
N ARG A 171 -10.52 -19.65 -40.60
CA ARG A 171 -9.25 -20.41 -40.66
C ARG A 171 -8.78 -20.82 -39.26
N HIS A 172 -8.97 -19.93 -38.28
CA HIS A 172 -8.58 -20.14 -36.89
C HIS A 172 -9.73 -20.58 -35.98
N GLY A 173 -10.86 -21.07 -36.52
CA GLY A 173 -12.04 -21.45 -35.76
C GLY A 173 -11.83 -22.62 -34.76
N GLY A 174 -10.71 -23.33 -34.87
CA GLY A 174 -10.28 -24.33 -33.88
C GLY A 174 -9.65 -23.73 -32.61
N TYR A 175 -9.31 -22.45 -32.60
CA TYR A 175 -8.60 -21.82 -31.50
C TYR A 175 -9.56 -21.36 -30.40
N PRO A 176 -9.27 -21.62 -29.10
CA PRO A 176 -10.22 -21.34 -28.01
C PRO A 176 -10.73 -19.91 -27.97
N ALA A 177 -9.86 -18.92 -28.20
CA ALA A 177 -10.24 -17.50 -28.23
C ALA A 177 -11.28 -17.20 -29.33
N VAL A 178 -11.09 -17.78 -30.53
CA VAL A 178 -12.01 -17.61 -31.66
C VAL A 178 -13.34 -18.31 -31.38
N GLN A 179 -13.31 -19.51 -30.80
CA GLN A 179 -14.52 -20.24 -30.43
C GLN A 179 -15.33 -19.51 -29.36
N TYR A 180 -14.65 -18.96 -28.36
CA TYR A 180 -15.28 -18.19 -27.30
C TYR A 180 -15.97 -16.95 -27.85
N ALA A 181 -15.26 -16.12 -28.63
CA ALA A 181 -15.81 -14.90 -29.21
C ALA A 181 -16.96 -15.17 -30.19
N LEU A 182 -16.87 -16.23 -31.01
CA LEU A 182 -17.98 -16.66 -31.89
C LEU A 182 -19.21 -17.04 -31.07
N ARG A 183 -19.03 -17.80 -29.98
CA ARG A 183 -20.13 -18.20 -29.10
C ARG A 183 -20.74 -16.99 -28.39
N GLU A 184 -19.93 -16.08 -27.87
CA GLU A 184 -20.41 -14.89 -27.16
C GLU A 184 -21.21 -13.98 -28.11
N SER A 185 -20.69 -13.74 -29.32
CA SER A 185 -21.36 -12.96 -30.37
C SER A 185 -22.72 -13.55 -30.78
N LEU A 186 -22.84 -14.88 -30.78
CA LEU A 186 -24.09 -15.59 -31.10
C LEU A 186 -25.09 -15.59 -29.93
N CYS A 187 -24.61 -15.57 -28.69
CA CYS A 187 -25.45 -15.73 -27.50
C CYS A 187 -25.90 -14.42 -26.85
N ASN A 188 -25.24 -13.28 -27.06
CA ASN A 188 -25.62 -12.03 -26.38
C ASN A 188 -25.34 -10.73 -27.20
N PRO A 189 -26.20 -10.37 -28.17
CA PRO A 189 -26.00 -9.21 -29.05
C PRO A 189 -26.15 -7.82 -28.38
N LEU A 190 -26.60 -7.75 -27.12
CA LEU A 190 -27.01 -6.51 -26.43
C LEU A 190 -26.24 -6.25 -25.12
N ALA A 191 -25.05 -6.82 -24.94
CA ALA A 191 -24.27 -6.69 -23.70
C ALA A 191 -23.63 -5.28 -23.53
N SER A 192 -24.43 -4.25 -23.22
CA SER A 192 -23.98 -2.85 -23.34
C SER A 192 -23.96 -2.02 -22.06
N VAL A 193 -23.59 -2.54 -20.87
CA VAL A 193 -23.59 -1.67 -19.67
C VAL A 193 -22.34 -1.75 -18.77
N ASP A 194 -21.47 -2.77 -18.85
CA ASP A 194 -20.31 -2.86 -17.94
C ASP A 194 -19.01 -3.38 -18.59
N GLU A 195 -18.94 -3.35 -19.92
CA GLU A 195 -17.87 -3.97 -20.72
C GLU A 195 -16.49 -3.34 -20.48
N SER A 196 -16.44 -2.01 -20.34
CA SER A 196 -15.20 -1.29 -20.02
C SER A 196 -14.66 -1.62 -18.62
N ALA A 197 -15.55 -1.84 -17.65
CA ALA A 197 -15.17 -2.25 -16.31
C ALA A 197 -14.71 -3.72 -16.29
N SER A 198 -15.33 -4.58 -17.11
CA SER A 198 -14.92 -5.98 -17.31
C SER A 198 -13.53 -6.09 -17.94
N LYS A 199 -13.27 -5.37 -19.03
CA LYS A 199 -11.96 -5.33 -19.71
C LYS A 199 -10.84 -4.87 -18.76
N LYS A 200 -11.08 -3.82 -17.95
CA LYS A 200 -10.13 -3.36 -16.92
C LYS A 200 -9.85 -4.41 -15.84
N ARG A 201 -10.86 -5.19 -15.43
CA ARG A 201 -10.66 -6.27 -14.44
C ARG A 201 -9.85 -7.43 -15.02
N LYS A 202 -10.14 -7.85 -16.26
CA LYS A 202 -9.36 -8.88 -16.97
C LYS A 202 -7.89 -8.45 -17.11
N GLN A 203 -7.66 -7.20 -17.53
CA GLN A 203 -6.33 -6.61 -17.63
C GLN A 203 -5.59 -6.62 -16.29
N ALA A 204 -6.27 -6.22 -15.20
CA ALA A 204 -5.67 -6.23 -13.87
C ALA A 204 -5.23 -7.64 -13.44
N CYS A 205 -6.11 -8.64 -13.61
CA CYS A 205 -5.83 -10.04 -13.27
C CYS A 205 -4.63 -10.60 -14.06
N LEU A 206 -4.58 -10.38 -15.38
CA LEU A 206 -3.49 -10.86 -16.24
C LEU A 206 -2.11 -10.37 -15.76
N LEU A 207 -2.04 -9.11 -15.37
CA LEU A 207 -0.78 -8.50 -14.99
C LEU A 207 -0.40 -8.82 -13.54
N GLU A 208 -1.37 -9.00 -12.64
CA GLU A 208 -1.14 -9.58 -11.31
C GLU A 208 -0.53 -10.98 -11.43
N GLU A 209 -1.05 -11.82 -12.33
CA GLU A 209 -0.50 -13.15 -12.62
C GLU A 209 0.94 -13.08 -13.15
N ARG A 210 1.23 -12.16 -14.06
CA ARG A 210 2.60 -11.93 -14.57
C ARG A 210 3.56 -11.46 -13.47
N ALA A 211 3.12 -10.52 -12.63
CA ALA A 211 3.91 -10.04 -11.50
C ALA A 211 4.21 -11.17 -10.50
N GLN A 212 3.24 -12.03 -10.23
CA GLN A 212 3.43 -13.23 -9.40
C GLN A 212 4.41 -14.22 -10.05
N HIS A 213 4.30 -14.43 -11.37
CA HIS A 213 5.22 -15.29 -12.12
C HIS A 213 6.68 -14.81 -12.02
N LEU A 214 6.92 -13.49 -12.18
CA LEU A 214 8.24 -12.89 -12.00
C LEU A 214 8.81 -13.12 -10.58
N TRP A 215 7.94 -13.08 -9.57
CA TRP A 215 8.34 -13.35 -8.19
C TRP A 215 8.67 -14.83 -7.97
N GLU A 216 7.84 -15.74 -8.46
CA GLU A 216 8.00 -17.18 -8.19
C GLU A 216 9.11 -17.84 -9.01
N LYS A 217 9.24 -17.48 -10.30
CA LYS A 217 10.16 -18.16 -11.21
C LYS A 217 11.60 -17.68 -11.13
N ARG A 218 11.83 -16.40 -10.80
CA ARG A 218 13.19 -15.81 -10.69
C ARG A 218 14.07 -15.96 -11.93
N GLU A 219 13.47 -16.22 -13.08
CA GLU A 219 14.20 -16.33 -14.34
C GLU A 219 14.64 -14.96 -14.83
N PHE A 220 15.83 -14.87 -15.42
CA PHE A 220 16.40 -13.62 -15.94
C PHE A 220 16.65 -12.55 -14.88
N THR A 221 16.89 -12.96 -13.63
CA THR A 221 17.36 -12.05 -12.57
C THR A 221 18.76 -11.54 -12.88
N ASP A 222 18.96 -10.23 -12.71
CA ASP A 222 20.17 -9.49 -13.07
C ASP A 222 20.83 -8.79 -11.88
N ALA A 223 20.31 -9.02 -10.66
CA ALA A 223 20.93 -8.64 -9.40
C ALA A 223 20.57 -9.61 -8.26
N THR A 224 21.30 -9.50 -7.15
CA THR A 224 21.03 -10.25 -5.92
C THR A 224 21.00 -9.31 -4.71
N VAL A 225 19.93 -9.36 -3.94
CA VAL A 225 19.86 -8.70 -2.63
C VAL A 225 20.32 -9.68 -1.56
N THR A 226 21.19 -9.26 -0.64
CA THR A 226 21.69 -10.12 0.45
C THR A 226 21.34 -9.54 1.81
N CYS A 227 20.95 -10.41 2.75
CA CYS A 227 20.57 -10.05 4.11
C CYS A 227 20.90 -11.22 5.05
N GLU A 228 21.74 -11.01 6.07
CA GLU A 228 22.14 -12.04 7.07
C GLU A 228 22.47 -13.43 6.47
N GLY A 229 23.30 -13.46 5.42
CA GLY A 229 23.69 -14.70 4.73
C GLY A 229 22.62 -15.28 3.78
N SER A 230 21.40 -14.76 3.79
CA SER A 230 20.36 -15.07 2.80
C SER A 230 20.58 -14.26 1.52
N SER A 231 20.24 -14.86 0.38
CA SER A 231 20.40 -14.25 -0.95
C SER A 231 19.10 -14.34 -1.73
N PHE A 232 18.66 -13.21 -2.29
CA PHE A 232 17.41 -13.06 -3.01
C PHE A 232 17.72 -12.63 -4.45
N PRO A 233 17.55 -13.51 -5.45
CA PRO A 233 17.66 -13.14 -6.86
C PRO A 233 16.54 -12.17 -7.23
N VAL A 234 16.88 -11.03 -7.83
CA VAL A 234 15.95 -9.95 -8.13
C VAL A 234 16.22 -9.34 -9.51
N HIS A 235 15.24 -8.58 -9.98
CA HIS A 235 15.31 -7.83 -11.23
C HIS A 235 15.51 -6.35 -10.90
N ARG A 236 16.59 -5.73 -11.39
CA ARG A 236 16.91 -4.33 -11.14
C ARG A 236 15.79 -3.42 -11.59
N ALA A 237 15.25 -3.66 -12.79
CA ALA A 237 14.14 -2.88 -13.34
C ALA A 237 12.92 -2.83 -12.41
N VAL A 238 12.52 -3.99 -11.86
CA VAL A 238 11.41 -4.11 -10.91
C VAL A 238 11.69 -3.29 -9.65
N LEU A 239 12.83 -3.52 -8.99
CA LEU A 239 13.14 -2.83 -7.73
C LEU A 239 13.33 -1.32 -7.93
N ALA A 240 14.02 -0.92 -9.00
CA ALA A 240 14.23 0.48 -9.34
C ALA A 240 12.91 1.20 -9.62
N SER A 241 11.98 0.55 -10.31
CA SER A 241 10.64 1.09 -10.48
C SER A 241 9.89 1.23 -9.14
N ALA A 242 10.10 0.27 -8.24
CA ALA A 242 9.37 0.18 -6.99
C ALA A 242 9.81 1.21 -5.95
N SER A 243 11.12 1.50 -5.92
CA SER A 243 11.82 2.25 -4.88
C SER A 243 12.84 3.22 -5.50
N PRO A 244 12.72 4.53 -5.23
CA PRO A 244 13.74 5.51 -5.58
C PRO A 244 15.12 5.18 -5.02
N VAL A 245 15.20 4.53 -3.85
CA VAL A 245 16.47 4.09 -3.25
C VAL A 245 17.14 3.02 -4.13
N PHE A 246 16.39 2.00 -4.53
CA PHE A 246 16.91 0.99 -5.46
C PHE A 246 17.20 1.58 -6.84
N GLN A 247 16.40 2.54 -7.31
CA GLN A 247 16.69 3.24 -8.57
C GLN A 247 18.05 3.92 -8.52
N ARG A 248 18.35 4.68 -7.47
CA ARG A 248 19.65 5.34 -7.29
C ARG A 248 20.79 4.32 -7.16
N ALA A 249 20.57 3.25 -6.40
CA ALA A 249 21.57 2.21 -6.19
C ALA A 249 21.95 1.48 -7.48
N PHE A 250 20.96 1.20 -8.35
CA PHE A 250 21.19 0.47 -9.59
C PHE A 250 21.47 1.34 -10.81
N ALA A 251 21.03 2.62 -10.86
CA ALA A 251 21.23 3.49 -12.01
C ALA A 251 22.62 4.15 -12.07
N GLY A 252 23.33 4.27 -10.93
CA GLY A 252 24.60 5.00 -10.83
C GLY A 252 25.87 4.17 -11.11
N GLY A 253 27.04 4.82 -11.06
CA GLY A 253 28.36 4.16 -11.05
C GLY A 253 28.79 3.61 -9.69
N MET A 254 27.83 3.29 -8.82
CA MET A 254 28.08 2.74 -7.49
C MET A 254 28.48 1.25 -7.57
N SER A 255 29.11 0.75 -6.51
CA SER A 255 29.61 -0.62 -6.45
C SER A 255 28.52 -1.68 -6.69
N GLU A 256 27.28 -1.36 -6.33
CA GLU A 256 26.10 -2.20 -6.40
C GLU A 256 25.63 -2.38 -7.85
N ALA A 257 25.75 -1.34 -8.68
CA ALA A 257 25.47 -1.42 -10.11
C ALA A 257 26.54 -2.24 -10.85
N ALA A 258 27.80 -2.14 -10.42
CA ALA A 258 28.91 -2.90 -11.02
C ALA A 258 28.96 -4.37 -10.56
N SER A 259 28.64 -4.63 -9.29
CA SER A 259 28.70 -5.97 -8.68
C SER A 259 27.41 -6.77 -8.81
N ALA A 260 26.32 -6.13 -9.25
CA ALA A 260 24.98 -6.70 -9.29
C ALA A 260 24.53 -7.29 -7.93
N ARG A 261 25.05 -6.73 -6.82
CA ARG A 261 24.76 -7.17 -5.45
C ARG A 261 24.41 -5.98 -4.57
N TYR A 262 23.35 -6.12 -3.80
CA TYR A 262 22.88 -5.09 -2.88
C TYR A 262 22.71 -5.67 -1.47
N ALA A 263 23.50 -5.20 -0.51
CA ALA A 263 23.49 -5.72 0.85
C ALA A 263 22.59 -4.87 1.76
N ILE A 264 21.51 -5.46 2.25
CA ILE A 264 20.69 -4.86 3.31
C ILE A 264 21.28 -5.30 4.65
N ARG A 265 21.76 -4.31 5.42
CA ARG A 265 22.38 -4.52 6.73
C ARG A 265 21.36 -4.27 7.84
N ASP A 266 21.66 -4.80 9.03
CA ASP A 266 20.89 -4.56 10.26
C ASP A 266 19.40 -4.91 10.12
N SER A 267 19.10 -5.94 9.32
CA SER A 267 17.74 -6.37 9.00
C SER A 267 17.60 -7.89 9.02
N ASN A 268 16.43 -8.40 9.34
CA ASN A 268 16.15 -9.83 9.24
C ASN A 268 15.76 -10.22 7.79
N PRO A 269 16.04 -11.45 7.35
CA PRO A 269 15.66 -11.93 6.02
C PRO A 269 14.15 -11.90 5.75
N VAL A 270 13.31 -12.16 6.76
CA VAL A 270 11.85 -12.26 6.58
C VAL A 270 11.21 -10.93 6.18
N PRO A 271 11.44 -9.80 6.88
CA PRO A 271 10.97 -8.49 6.42
C PRO A 271 11.60 -8.04 5.09
N VAL A 272 12.86 -8.40 4.82
CA VAL A 272 13.50 -8.09 3.54
C VAL A 272 12.79 -8.82 2.40
N GLU A 273 12.52 -10.11 2.54
CA GLU A 273 11.77 -10.86 1.52
C GLU A 273 10.37 -10.28 1.32
N ALA A 274 9.70 -9.86 2.40
CA ALA A 274 8.38 -9.22 2.32
C ALA A 274 8.43 -7.86 1.59
N LEU A 275 9.44 -7.03 1.84
CA LEU A 275 9.69 -5.79 1.08
C LEU A 275 9.86 -6.10 -0.41
N LEU A 276 10.76 -7.04 -0.73
CA LEU A 276 11.04 -7.42 -2.11
C LEU A 276 9.79 -7.99 -2.77
N ARG A 277 9.04 -8.89 -2.10
CA ARG A 277 7.80 -9.46 -2.62
C ARG A 277 6.78 -8.38 -2.94
N PHE A 278 6.62 -7.42 -2.05
CA PHE A 278 5.71 -6.31 -2.26
C PHE A 278 6.10 -5.46 -3.48
N CYS A 279 7.41 -5.26 -3.74
CA CYS A 279 7.87 -4.58 -4.96
C CYS A 279 7.42 -5.29 -6.24
N TYR A 280 7.20 -6.62 -6.21
CA TYR A 280 6.64 -7.36 -7.35
C TYR A 280 5.12 -7.34 -7.35
N THR A 281 4.50 -7.79 -6.27
CA THR A 281 3.10 -8.21 -6.28
C THR A 281 2.15 -7.16 -5.74
N GLY A 282 2.67 -6.11 -5.10
CA GLY A 282 1.87 -5.15 -4.32
C GLY A 282 1.15 -5.77 -3.12
N SER A 283 1.41 -7.05 -2.81
CA SER A 283 0.68 -7.78 -1.77
C SER A 283 1.53 -7.90 -0.50
N LEU A 284 0.96 -7.46 0.63
CA LEU A 284 1.61 -7.59 1.94
C LEU A 284 1.59 -9.05 2.41
N SER A 285 2.77 -9.64 2.57
CA SER A 285 2.95 -11.00 3.07
C SER A 285 4.10 -11.03 4.07
N CYS A 286 3.80 -10.75 5.34
CA CYS A 286 4.78 -10.75 6.42
C CYS A 286 4.12 -11.20 7.73
N PRO A 287 4.77 -12.05 8.55
CA PRO A 287 4.31 -12.39 9.89
C PRO A 287 4.14 -11.14 10.77
N ALA A 288 3.22 -11.20 11.74
CA ALA A 288 2.87 -10.08 12.60
C ALA A 288 4.07 -9.53 13.40
N GLU A 289 5.03 -10.40 13.71
CA GLU A 289 6.29 -10.12 14.41
C GLU A 289 7.28 -9.34 13.53
N GLY A 290 7.23 -9.54 12.21
CA GLY A 290 8.10 -8.87 11.24
C GLY A 290 7.58 -7.51 10.76
N LEU A 291 6.28 -7.21 10.98
CA LEU A 291 5.66 -5.95 10.55
C LEU A 291 6.37 -4.67 11.06
N PRO A 292 6.85 -4.59 12.33
CA PRO A 292 7.57 -3.40 12.79
C PRO A 292 8.81 -3.09 11.96
N GLN A 293 9.66 -4.10 11.72
CA GLN A 293 10.87 -3.95 10.92
C GLN A 293 10.54 -3.74 9.44
N LEU A 294 9.47 -4.35 8.94
CA LEU A 294 9.00 -4.12 7.58
C LEU A 294 8.54 -2.67 7.38
N LEU A 295 7.95 -2.02 8.38
CA LEU A 295 7.58 -0.59 8.29
C LEU A 295 8.85 0.28 8.22
N GLU A 296 9.86 -0.02 9.02
CA GLU A 296 11.14 0.70 8.96
C GLU A 296 11.79 0.56 7.58
N LEU A 297 11.80 -0.66 7.02
CA LEU A 297 12.26 -0.91 5.65
C LEU A 297 11.41 -0.17 4.61
N ALA A 298 10.09 -0.19 4.73
CA ALA A 298 9.20 0.47 3.79
C ALA A 298 9.44 1.99 3.72
N VAL A 299 9.66 2.61 4.88
CA VAL A 299 10.05 4.03 4.98
C VAL A 299 11.46 4.26 4.44
N LEU A 300 12.43 3.43 4.83
CA LEU A 300 13.83 3.55 4.41
C LEU A 300 13.99 3.43 2.89
N TYR A 301 13.29 2.49 2.26
CA TYR A 301 13.31 2.25 0.81
C TYR A 301 12.26 3.09 0.06
N GLU A 302 11.60 4.03 0.73
CA GLU A 302 10.64 4.96 0.13
C GLU A 302 9.51 4.25 -0.65
N VAL A 303 9.03 3.10 -0.15
CA VAL A 303 7.94 2.33 -0.75
C VAL A 303 6.62 2.74 -0.09
N ALA A 304 6.08 3.90 -0.51
CA ALA A 304 4.94 4.54 0.16
C ALA A 304 3.71 3.64 0.36
N ALA A 305 3.31 2.90 -0.67
CA ALA A 305 2.19 1.97 -0.61
C ALA A 305 2.41 0.81 0.37
N LEU A 306 3.67 0.37 0.55
CA LEU A 306 4.00 -0.63 1.57
C LEU A 306 3.92 -0.01 2.96
N SER A 307 4.43 1.21 3.14
CA SER A 307 4.36 1.92 4.43
C SER A 307 2.92 2.06 4.90
N GLU A 308 2.00 2.40 3.99
CA GLU A 308 0.55 2.45 4.27
C GLU A 308 -0.01 1.06 4.61
N ALA A 309 0.22 0.06 3.77
CA ALA A 309 -0.30 -1.29 3.99
C ALA A 309 0.19 -1.90 5.33
N VAL A 310 1.46 -1.69 5.67
CA VAL A 310 2.04 -2.19 6.93
C VAL A 310 1.50 -1.41 8.12
N ALA A 311 1.36 -0.08 8.02
CA ALA A 311 0.79 0.73 9.08
C ALA A 311 -0.66 0.34 9.39
N ASP A 312 -1.46 0.04 8.36
CA ASP A 312 -2.81 -0.53 8.53
C ASP A 312 -2.78 -1.91 9.20
N ALA A 313 -1.94 -2.84 8.74
CA ALA A 313 -1.80 -4.17 9.34
C ALA A 313 -1.33 -4.11 10.81
N LEU A 314 -0.52 -3.11 11.17
CA LEU A 314 -0.13 -2.86 12.56
C LEU A 314 -1.33 -2.46 13.43
N LEU A 315 -2.33 -1.74 12.90
CA LEU A 315 -3.57 -1.43 13.62
C LEU A 315 -4.53 -2.62 13.72
N GLU A 316 -4.65 -3.42 12.66
CA GLU A 316 -5.54 -4.60 12.67
C GLU A 316 -5.13 -5.62 13.74
N GLY A 317 -3.82 -5.76 13.98
CA GLY A 317 -3.26 -6.66 15.01
C GLY A 317 -2.98 -5.99 16.36
N LEU A 318 -3.62 -4.87 16.70
CA LEU A 318 -3.35 -4.14 17.95
C LEU A 318 -3.84 -4.94 19.17
N LEU A 319 -2.95 -5.16 20.13
CA LEU A 319 -3.18 -5.90 21.36
C LEU A 319 -2.53 -5.16 22.53
N PRO A 320 -3.02 -5.33 23.78
CA PRO A 320 -2.39 -4.69 24.94
C PRO A 320 -0.89 -4.98 25.09
N LYS A 321 -0.44 -6.17 24.65
CA LYS A 321 0.98 -6.55 24.69
C LYS A 321 1.87 -5.85 23.65
N ASN A 322 1.31 -5.34 22.54
CA ASN A 322 2.08 -4.78 21.42
C ASN A 322 1.73 -3.30 21.13
N VAL A 323 0.67 -2.76 21.74
CA VAL A 323 0.19 -1.39 21.50
C VAL A 323 1.26 -0.33 21.77
N ARG A 324 2.14 -0.60 22.75
CA ARG A 324 3.25 0.27 23.10
C ARG A 324 4.25 0.39 21.95
N ASP A 325 4.84 -0.72 21.55
CA ASP A 325 5.92 -0.73 20.56
C ASP A 325 5.39 -0.29 19.18
N ARG A 326 4.20 -0.76 18.80
CA ARG A 326 3.53 -0.34 17.57
C ARG A 326 3.16 1.14 17.59
N GLY A 327 2.65 1.66 18.70
CA GLY A 327 2.34 3.08 18.85
C GLY A 327 3.57 3.98 18.80
N GLN A 328 4.67 3.57 19.43
CA GLN A 328 5.95 4.30 19.35
C GLN A 328 6.50 4.33 17.92
N LEU A 329 6.45 3.21 17.22
CA LEU A 329 6.89 3.12 15.84
C LEU A 329 6.05 4.00 14.91
N LEU A 330 4.71 3.93 15.02
CA LEU A 330 3.81 4.78 14.24
C LEU A 330 4.03 6.27 14.55
N LYS A 331 4.30 6.62 15.81
CA LYS A 331 4.63 7.99 16.20
C LYS A 331 5.94 8.46 15.55
N ARG A 332 6.99 7.64 15.59
CA ARG A 332 8.31 7.94 15.02
C ARG A 332 8.22 8.29 13.53
N HIS A 333 7.37 7.56 12.79
CA HIS A 333 7.16 7.78 11.36
C HIS A 333 5.91 8.60 11.03
N GLY A 334 5.32 9.30 12.00
CA GLY A 334 4.04 10.01 11.82
C GLY A 334 4.06 11.12 10.76
N GLY A 335 5.23 11.64 10.39
CA GLY A 335 5.39 12.60 9.29
C GLY A 335 5.45 11.96 7.90
N HIS A 336 5.61 10.64 7.79
CA HIS A 336 5.65 9.95 6.50
C HIS A 336 4.22 9.83 5.92
N PRO A 337 3.96 10.19 4.65
CA PRO A 337 2.61 10.22 4.08
C PRO A 337 1.81 8.91 4.27
N GLY A 338 2.46 7.76 4.08
CA GLY A 338 1.84 6.44 4.27
C GLY A 338 1.46 6.11 5.73
N VAL A 339 2.04 6.80 6.71
CA VAL A 339 1.79 6.54 8.15
C VAL A 339 0.94 7.65 8.78
N GLN A 340 1.02 8.88 8.26
CA GLN A 340 0.34 10.06 8.78
C GLN A 340 -1.18 9.86 8.93
N ALA A 341 -1.82 9.21 7.95
CA ALA A 341 -3.26 8.92 7.97
C ALA A 341 -3.67 7.88 9.03
N VAL A 342 -2.73 7.05 9.48
CA VAL A 342 -2.97 5.95 10.42
C VAL A 342 -2.93 6.43 11.87
N TRP A 343 -2.19 7.50 12.16
CA TRP A 343 -2.01 8.00 13.53
C TRP A 343 -3.31 8.40 14.24
N PRO A 344 -4.25 9.18 13.64
CA PRO A 344 -5.53 9.48 14.28
C PRO A 344 -6.38 8.23 14.55
N ARG A 345 -6.31 7.22 13.66
CA ARG A 345 -7.00 5.94 13.82
C ARG A 345 -6.43 5.14 14.99
N PHE A 346 -5.10 5.12 15.14
CA PHE A 346 -4.44 4.53 16.31
C PHE A 346 -4.96 5.14 17.62
N LEU A 347 -4.95 6.48 17.72
CA LEU A 347 -5.42 7.18 18.93
C LEU A 347 -6.88 6.87 19.24
N TYR A 348 -7.74 6.81 18.21
CA TYR A 348 -9.14 6.42 18.36
C TYR A 348 -9.28 4.99 18.92
N LEU A 349 -8.56 4.01 18.37
CA LEU A 349 -8.59 2.62 18.84
C LEU A 349 -8.11 2.49 20.29
N VAL A 350 -7.03 3.17 20.65
CA VAL A 350 -6.50 3.19 22.02
C VAL A 350 -7.49 3.84 22.98
N ALA A 351 -8.13 4.94 22.60
CA ALA A 351 -9.12 5.63 23.44
C ALA A 351 -10.40 4.81 23.62
N ALA A 352 -10.80 4.02 22.62
CA ALA A 352 -12.02 3.22 22.62
C ALA A 352 -11.92 1.93 23.45
N ASP A 353 -10.72 1.41 23.71
CA ASP A 353 -10.52 0.19 24.51
C ASP A 353 -9.69 0.45 25.77
N HIS A 354 -10.31 0.26 26.93
CA HIS A 354 -9.67 0.47 28.23
C HIS A 354 -8.39 -0.36 28.45
N LEU A 355 -8.28 -1.57 27.88
CA LEU A 355 -7.08 -2.41 28.02
C LEU A 355 -5.92 -1.87 27.17
N LEU A 356 -6.23 -1.40 25.96
CA LEU A 356 -5.26 -0.74 25.09
C LEU A 356 -4.81 0.59 25.71
N ALA A 357 -5.75 1.38 26.22
CA ALA A 357 -5.47 2.63 26.93
C ALA A 357 -4.58 2.40 28.16
N ALA A 358 -4.87 1.39 28.98
CA ALA A 358 -4.09 1.07 30.17
C ALA A 358 -2.67 0.65 29.80
N ALA A 359 -2.51 -0.25 28.82
CA ALA A 359 -1.20 -0.69 28.35
C ALA A 359 -0.38 0.44 27.69
N TRP A 360 -1.04 1.34 26.95
CA TRP A 360 -0.41 2.54 26.39
C TRP A 360 0.03 3.54 27.47
N ARG A 361 -0.81 3.78 28.49
CA ARG A 361 -0.56 4.72 29.60
C ARG A 361 0.49 4.23 30.60
N ALA A 362 0.59 2.92 30.83
CA ALA A 362 1.58 2.34 31.75
C ALA A 362 3.02 2.79 31.43
N ASN A 363 3.28 3.21 30.20
CA ASN A 363 4.57 3.75 29.76
C ASN A 363 4.64 5.30 29.71
N GLN A 364 3.52 6.02 29.63
CA GLN A 364 3.49 7.49 29.73
C GLN A 364 3.83 7.98 31.16
N LEU A 365 3.55 7.14 32.16
CA LEU A 365 3.85 7.40 33.55
C LEU A 365 5.35 7.39 33.89
N ALA A 366 6.23 6.79 33.08
CA ALA A 366 7.67 6.84 33.40
C ALA A 366 8.24 8.27 33.30
N LEU A 367 7.82 9.06 32.30
CA LEU A 367 8.22 10.47 32.17
C LEU A 367 7.42 11.38 33.09
N GLY A 368 6.10 11.17 33.21
CA GLY A 368 5.25 11.98 34.09
C GLY A 368 5.58 11.80 35.57
N GLU A 369 5.94 10.59 36.00
CA GLU A 369 6.33 10.28 37.37
C GLU A 369 7.77 10.74 37.67
N LEU A 370 8.69 10.71 36.71
CA LEU A 370 10.01 11.34 36.85
C LEU A 370 9.87 12.87 36.98
N LEU A 371 9.08 13.51 36.11
CA LEU A 371 8.78 14.95 36.16
C LEU A 371 8.11 15.34 37.47
N MET A 372 7.10 14.60 37.90
CA MET A 372 6.42 14.81 39.19
C MET A 372 7.35 14.56 40.38
N ARG A 373 8.23 13.55 40.33
CA ARG A 373 9.23 13.32 41.38
C ARG A 373 10.26 14.46 41.45
N SER A 374 10.73 14.98 40.32
CA SER A 374 11.62 16.15 40.31
C SER A 374 10.92 17.43 40.77
N LEU A 375 9.65 17.64 40.41
CA LEU A 375 8.82 18.76 40.89
C LEU A 375 8.58 18.67 42.40
N VAL A 376 8.24 17.48 42.91
CA VAL A 376 8.05 17.23 44.35
C VAL A 376 9.35 17.41 45.11
N VAL A 377 10.50 16.95 44.59
CA VAL A 377 11.81 17.17 45.22
C VAL A 377 12.19 18.66 45.24
N MET A 378 11.95 19.42 44.16
CA MET A 378 12.15 20.86 44.14
C MET A 378 11.26 21.60 45.15
N LEU A 379 9.97 21.26 45.21
CA LEU A 379 9.02 21.86 46.15
C LEU A 379 9.40 21.55 47.61
N LEU A 380 9.86 20.33 47.90
CA LEU A 380 10.31 19.92 49.23
C LEU A 380 11.66 20.56 49.62
N GLN A 381 12.54 20.81 48.66
CA GLN A 381 13.80 21.54 48.90
C GLN A 381 13.54 23.04 49.14
N GLY A 382 12.63 23.66 48.39
CA GLY A 382 12.19 25.04 48.60
C GLY A 382 11.46 25.26 49.94
N ALA A 383 10.70 24.26 50.40
CA ALA A 383 10.08 24.28 51.73
C ALA A 383 11.10 24.19 52.89
N LYS A 384 12.25 23.53 52.68
CA LYS A 384 13.33 23.44 53.67
C LYS A 384 14.17 24.71 53.77
N SER A 385 14.24 25.53 52.72
CA SER A 385 14.96 26.80 52.72
C SER A 385 14.16 27.97 53.32
N GLY A 386 12.93 27.74 53.81
CA GLY A 386 12.16 28.76 54.54
C GLY A 386 11.65 29.94 53.69
N ALA A 387 11.63 29.80 52.37
CA ALA A 387 10.96 30.77 51.50
C ALA A 387 9.46 30.46 51.50
N GLY A 388 8.64 31.38 52.05
CA GLY A 388 7.20 31.19 52.19
C GLY A 388 6.49 30.96 50.86
N LEU A 389 5.48 30.08 50.87
CA LEU A 389 4.52 29.78 49.78
C LEU A 389 3.56 30.96 49.48
N GLY A 390 4.04 32.19 49.60
CA GLY A 390 3.24 33.41 49.69
C GLY A 390 3.53 34.42 48.59
N SER A 391 3.74 33.96 47.37
CA SER A 391 3.56 34.75 46.15
C SER A 391 3.56 33.76 45.00
N ALA A 392 2.67 33.94 44.04
CA ALA A 392 2.67 33.23 42.79
C ALA A 392 4.12 33.01 42.33
N LEU A 393 4.56 31.75 42.28
CA LEU A 393 5.66 31.37 41.41
C LEU A 393 5.26 31.92 40.04
N GLU A 394 5.95 32.96 39.61
CA GLU A 394 5.76 33.59 38.32
C GLU A 394 5.74 32.47 37.28
N PHE A 395 4.56 32.25 36.72
CA PHE A 395 4.25 31.16 35.82
C PHE A 395 5.22 31.16 34.61
N GLU A 396 5.71 32.36 34.25
CA GLU A 396 6.73 32.60 33.24
C GLU A 396 8.09 31.95 33.58
N GLY A 397 8.50 31.93 34.85
CA GLY A 397 9.74 31.30 35.29
C GLY A 397 9.69 29.77 35.24
N LEU A 398 8.50 29.17 35.42
CA LEU A 398 8.32 27.72 35.35
C LEU A 398 8.26 27.24 33.89
N THR A 399 7.64 28.02 32.98
CA THR A 399 7.73 27.79 31.54
C THR A 399 9.14 28.01 31.01
N SER A 400 9.83 29.08 31.44
CA SER A 400 11.24 29.34 31.08
C SER A 400 12.17 28.25 31.61
N ALA A 401 11.96 27.73 32.84
CA ALA A 401 12.77 26.64 33.37
C ALA A 401 12.49 25.29 32.67
N ILE A 402 11.27 25.05 32.19
CA ILE A 402 10.92 23.88 31.36
C ILE A 402 11.50 24.00 29.94
N GLU A 403 11.54 25.22 29.40
CA GLU A 403 12.18 25.56 28.12
C GLU A 403 13.72 25.47 28.21
N ASP A 404 14.34 26.00 29.27
CA ASP A 404 15.79 25.97 29.53
C ASP A 404 16.30 24.59 29.95
N ALA A 405 15.45 23.74 30.56
CA ALA A 405 15.77 22.35 30.87
C ALA A 405 15.76 21.41 29.64
N GLY A 406 15.47 21.93 28.44
CA GLY A 406 15.55 21.18 27.17
C GLY A 406 14.52 20.06 27.00
N LEU A 407 13.51 19.97 27.86
CA LEU A 407 12.54 18.87 27.87
C LEU A 407 11.35 19.07 26.91
N ALA A 408 11.14 20.30 26.43
CA ALA A 408 10.10 20.62 25.44
C ALA A 408 10.54 20.35 23.99
N TRP A 409 11.84 20.20 23.71
CA TRP A 409 12.36 20.17 22.34
C TRP A 409 12.51 18.79 21.70
N GLU A 410 12.35 17.68 22.43
CA GLU A 410 12.35 16.34 21.80
C GLU A 410 11.00 15.94 21.18
N MET A 411 9.94 16.73 21.35
CA MET A 411 8.58 16.37 20.88
C MET A 411 7.96 17.29 19.83
N GLY A 412 8.65 18.36 19.39
CA GLY A 412 8.30 19.13 18.19
C GLY A 412 6.90 19.75 18.13
N TRP A 413 6.22 19.94 19.27
CA TRP A 413 4.89 20.56 19.34
C TRP A 413 4.85 21.58 20.49
N SER A 414 4.24 22.74 20.25
CA SER A 414 4.02 23.77 21.28
C SER A 414 2.84 23.36 22.18
N ILE A 415 2.91 23.69 23.48
CA ILE A 415 1.78 23.55 24.43
C ILE A 415 0.49 24.21 23.91
N LYS A 416 0.59 25.23 23.04
CA LYS A 416 -0.54 25.86 22.37
C LYS A 416 -1.25 24.97 21.34
N GLU A 417 -0.56 24.01 20.74
CA GLU A 417 -1.11 23.12 19.69
C GLU A 417 -1.84 21.91 20.28
N MET A 418 -1.64 21.61 21.57
CA MET A 418 -2.33 20.54 22.29
C MET A 418 -3.73 20.93 22.81
N GLY A 419 -4.16 22.19 22.63
CA GLY A 419 -5.51 22.64 22.99
C GLY A 419 -5.86 22.50 24.49
N CYS A 420 -4.85 22.44 25.38
CA CYS A 420 -5.08 22.33 26.82
C CYS A 420 -5.24 23.72 27.45
N SER A 421 -6.45 24.07 27.88
CA SER A 421 -6.69 25.18 28.81
C SER A 421 -6.82 24.63 30.24
N PHE A 422 -5.88 24.99 31.11
CA PHE A 422 -5.95 24.72 32.53
C PHE A 422 -6.86 25.77 33.19
N PHE A 423 -8.04 25.35 33.65
CA PHE A 423 -8.85 26.17 34.54
C PHE A 423 -8.47 25.84 35.99
N ALA A 424 -7.86 26.81 36.67
CA ALA A 424 -7.60 26.74 38.10
C ALA A 424 -8.83 27.27 38.84
N ASP A 425 -9.66 26.37 39.37
CA ASP A 425 -10.55 26.67 40.49
C ASP A 425 -10.71 25.40 41.36
N GLY A 426 -9.95 25.34 42.46
CA GLY A 426 -10.06 24.32 43.51
C GLY A 426 -9.03 23.16 43.47
N PRO A 427 -8.88 22.40 44.57
CA PRO A 427 -7.69 21.58 44.86
C PRO A 427 -7.65 20.22 44.14
N VAL A 428 -8.39 20.04 43.03
CA VAL A 428 -8.41 18.80 42.27
C VAL A 428 -8.28 19.12 40.78
N ALA A 429 -7.10 18.87 40.21
CA ALA A 429 -6.87 18.99 38.79
C ALA A 429 -7.57 17.85 38.04
N PHE A 430 -8.58 18.17 37.23
CA PHE A 430 -9.20 17.24 36.29
C PHE A 430 -8.57 17.41 34.90
N PHE A 431 -8.13 16.30 34.29
CA PHE A 431 -7.83 16.24 32.87
C PHE A 431 -9.13 16.13 32.07
N ALA A 432 -9.58 17.23 31.47
CA ALA A 432 -10.63 17.21 30.46
C ALA A 432 -9.99 17.24 29.07
N LEU A 433 -10.15 16.15 28.31
CA LEU A 433 -9.94 16.18 26.86
C LEU A 433 -11.13 16.94 26.27
N ASP A 434 -10.88 18.13 25.74
CA ASP A 434 -11.89 18.97 25.12
C ASP A 434 -12.43 18.29 23.84
N THR A 435 -13.54 17.57 23.96
CA THR A 435 -14.31 17.13 22.80
C THR A 435 -15.26 18.25 22.40
N ASN A 436 -14.69 19.26 21.75
CA ASN A 436 -15.27 20.24 20.82
C ASN A 436 -16.65 20.83 21.09
N LYS A 437 -16.74 22.16 20.97
CA LYS A 437 -17.84 22.90 20.29
C LYS A 437 -19.12 22.10 20.02
N VAL A 438 -19.89 21.80 21.06
CA VAL A 438 -21.30 21.40 20.96
C VAL A 438 -22.03 22.19 22.04
N ALA A 439 -23.11 22.84 21.64
CA ALA A 439 -23.86 23.82 22.41
C ALA A 439 -24.06 23.43 23.88
N ALA A 440 -23.83 24.41 24.77
CA ALA A 440 -23.89 24.28 26.22
C ALA A 440 -25.17 23.55 26.70
N PRO A 441 -25.06 22.49 27.51
CA PRO A 441 -26.18 22.05 28.32
C PRO A 441 -26.35 23.03 29.50
N SER A 442 -27.60 23.34 29.82
CA SER A 442 -27.97 24.31 30.85
C SER A 442 -27.36 23.97 32.21
N LYS A 443 -27.03 25.02 32.98
CA LYS A 443 -26.37 24.99 34.31
C LYS A 443 -26.95 24.00 35.34
N GLN A 444 -28.15 23.47 35.12
CA GLN A 444 -28.77 22.47 35.98
C GLN A 444 -28.15 21.07 35.90
N LEU A 445 -27.57 20.68 34.75
CA LEU A 445 -27.00 19.33 34.58
C LEU A 445 -25.60 19.19 35.22
N ALA A 446 -24.83 20.28 35.23
CA ALA A 446 -23.53 20.34 35.91
C ALA A 446 -23.68 20.24 37.45
N ALA A 447 -24.75 20.80 38.01
CA ALA A 447 -25.01 20.74 39.46
C ALA A 447 -25.40 19.33 39.95
N GLN A 448 -26.00 18.49 39.08
CA GLN A 448 -26.37 17.12 39.47
C GLN A 448 -25.18 16.15 39.47
N PHE A 449 -24.13 16.41 38.70
CA PHE A 449 -22.92 15.57 38.70
C PHE A 449 -21.93 15.91 39.81
N ALA A 450 -21.95 17.14 40.35
CA ALA A 450 -21.09 17.54 41.45
C ALA A 450 -21.53 16.99 42.83
N ALA A 451 -22.73 16.41 42.93
CA ALA A 451 -23.31 15.92 44.19
C ALA A 451 -23.25 14.38 44.36
N LYS A 452 -22.55 13.66 43.48
CA LYS A 452 -22.17 12.25 43.62
C LYS A 452 -20.67 12.11 43.51
#